data_AF-V4K5F7-F1
#
_entry.id   AF-V4K5F7-F1
#
_cell.length_a   1.000
_cell.length_b   1.000
_cell.length_c   1.000
_cell.angle_alpha   90.00
_cell.angle_beta   90.00
_cell.angle_gamma   90.00
#
_symmetry.space_group_name_H-M   'P 1'
#
loop_
_entity.id
_entity.type
_entity.pdbx_description
1 polymer ?
#
loop_
_entity_poly.entity_id
_entity_poly.type
_entity_poly.pdbx_seq_one_letter_code
_entity_poly.pdbx_strand_id
1 'polypeptide(L)'
;MEEVSRLTGFEAGGVDLSVSPWMEDSSLGLAELVSGVRMPRPGFALGVRAINEAISAASAKIKTVGFNELMLPLAEDSKLKARASEGDLTARYLAMLSGVCVAGLDMVPVPASVNDVAGLFLDVAAYALAKGRALGVRLIPVEGAEPGDRVDLGRFGDAPVIPI
;
A
#
# COMPACT_ATOMS: atom_id res chain seq x y z
N MET A 1 -15.04 8.98 19.00
CA MET A 1 -16.29 8.60 18.30
C MET A 1 -17.52 9.07 19.05
N GLU A 2 -17.70 8.69 20.31
CA GLU A 2 -18.87 9.09 21.12
C GLU A 2 -19.07 10.60 21.18
N GLU A 3 -17.98 11.35 21.35
CA GLU A 3 -18.04 12.82 21.38
C GLU A 3 -18.49 13.42 20.04
N VAL A 4 -17.99 12.90 18.91
CA VAL A 4 -18.41 13.35 17.57
C VAL A 4 -19.88 13.03 17.34
N SER A 5 -20.35 11.83 17.71
CA SER A 5 -21.76 11.47 17.62
C SER A 5 -22.65 12.36 18.48
N ARG A 6 -22.24 12.66 19.71
CA ARG A 6 -22.96 13.58 20.60
C ARG A 6 -23.04 15.00 20.01
N LEU A 7 -21.95 15.50 19.44
CA LEU A 7 -21.89 16.86 18.88
C LEU A 7 -22.67 17.02 17.57
N THR A 8 -22.73 15.96 16.76
CA THR A 8 -23.30 16.01 15.40
C THR A 8 -24.71 15.44 15.30
N GLY A 9 -25.13 14.61 16.26
CA GLY A 9 -26.38 13.86 16.20
C GLY A 9 -26.36 12.64 15.28
N PHE A 10 -25.23 12.33 14.63
CA PHE A 10 -25.06 11.16 13.76
C PHE A 10 -24.39 9.99 14.49
N GLU A 11 -24.86 8.77 14.26
CA GLU A 11 -24.18 7.58 14.76
C GLU A 11 -22.84 7.38 14.04
N ALA A 12 -21.76 7.21 14.81
CA ALA A 12 -20.45 6.90 14.25
C ALA A 12 -20.45 5.49 13.63
N GLY A 13 -20.15 5.41 12.33
CA GLY A 13 -20.05 4.14 11.60
C GLY A 13 -18.86 3.27 12.03
N GLY A 14 -17.79 3.90 12.52
CA GLY A 14 -16.58 3.25 13.01
C GLY A 14 -15.33 4.05 12.64
N VAL A 15 -14.16 3.46 12.84
CA VAL A 15 -12.85 4.05 12.49
C VAL A 15 -12.09 3.10 11.57
N ASP A 16 -11.45 3.64 10.53
CA ASP A 16 -10.46 2.89 9.75
C ASP A 16 -9.09 3.02 10.43
N LEU A 17 -8.52 1.89 10.84
CA LEU A 17 -7.21 1.81 11.51
C LEU A 17 -6.05 1.61 10.54
N SER A 18 -6.28 1.79 9.24
CA SER A 18 -5.23 1.64 8.26
C SER A 18 -4.06 2.58 8.53
N VAL A 19 -2.85 2.04 8.39
CA VAL A 19 -1.62 2.82 8.55
C VAL A 19 -1.15 3.25 7.17
N SER A 20 -1.43 4.50 6.83
CA SER A 20 -1.01 5.17 5.60
C SER A 20 0.06 6.21 5.89
N PRO A 21 0.90 6.60 4.91
CA PRO A 21 1.82 7.71 5.08
C PRO A 21 1.05 9.01 5.36
N TRP A 22 1.70 9.93 6.07
CA TRP A 22 1.15 11.25 6.35
C TRP A 22 2.27 12.28 6.46
N MET A 23 2.31 13.23 5.52
CA MET A 23 3.36 14.26 5.48
C MET A 23 4.78 13.66 5.50
N GLU A 24 5.51 13.82 6.60
CA GLU A 24 6.87 13.31 6.81
C GLU A 24 6.88 11.84 7.27
N ASP A 25 5.74 11.32 7.75
CA ASP A 25 5.61 9.98 8.29
C ASP A 25 5.44 8.96 7.16
N SER A 26 6.30 7.95 7.16
CA SER A 26 6.37 6.92 6.12
C SER A 26 5.92 5.55 6.63
N SER A 27 4.97 4.93 5.93
CA SER A 27 4.55 3.55 6.16
C SER A 27 5.66 2.56 5.86
N LEU A 28 6.46 2.80 4.81
CA LEU A 28 7.68 2.03 4.56
C LEU A 28 8.67 2.20 5.73
N GLY A 29 8.80 3.42 6.26
CA GLY A 29 9.60 3.75 7.43
C GLY A 29 9.28 2.84 8.61
N LEU A 30 8.00 2.76 8.96
CA LEU A 30 7.50 1.87 10.00
C LEU A 30 7.77 0.39 9.67
N ALA A 31 7.49 -0.06 8.45
CA ALA A 31 7.68 -1.44 8.03
C ALA A 31 9.14 -1.91 8.13
N GLU A 32 10.10 -1.06 7.74
CA GLU A 32 11.52 -1.35 7.88
C GLU A 32 11.98 -1.32 9.35
N LEU A 33 11.44 -0.40 10.15
CA LEU A 33 11.73 -0.33 11.58
C LEU A 33 11.27 -1.60 12.30
N VAL A 34 10.05 -2.05 12.03
CA VAL A 34 9.47 -3.25 12.67
C VAL A 34 10.13 -4.54 12.18
N SER A 35 10.42 -4.65 10.88
CA SER A 35 11.10 -5.84 10.34
C SER A 35 12.59 -5.89 10.68
N GLY A 36 13.24 -4.74 10.89
CA GLY A 36 14.70 -4.64 10.89
C GLY A 36 15.33 -4.94 9.52
N VAL A 37 14.51 -5.03 8.47
CA VAL A 37 14.92 -5.43 7.12
C VAL A 37 14.58 -4.32 6.15
N ARG A 38 15.54 -4.01 5.27
CA ARG A 38 15.37 -3.05 4.19
C ARG A 38 14.53 -3.64 3.06
N MET A 39 13.50 -2.97 2.57
CA MET A 39 12.76 -3.42 1.39
C MET A 39 13.63 -3.38 0.10
N PRO A 40 13.49 -4.28 -0.88
CA PRO A 40 12.69 -5.50 -0.89
C PRO A 40 13.47 -6.75 -0.45
N ARG A 41 14.44 -6.61 0.48
CA ARG A 41 15.29 -7.74 0.90
C ARG A 41 14.47 -8.88 1.51
N PRO A 42 14.90 -10.15 1.35
CA PRO A 42 14.26 -11.28 2.00
C PRO A 42 14.10 -11.06 3.50
N GLY A 43 12.90 -11.38 4.02
CA GLY A 43 12.53 -11.16 5.43
C GLY A 43 11.65 -9.93 5.68
N PHE A 44 11.62 -8.94 4.78
CA PHE A 44 10.82 -7.72 4.93
C PHE A 44 9.32 -7.99 5.20
N ALA A 45 8.77 -9.00 4.52
CA ALA A 45 7.37 -9.41 4.66
C ALA A 45 6.94 -9.74 6.10
N LEU A 46 7.87 -10.17 6.96
CA LEU A 46 7.56 -10.47 8.36
C LEU A 46 7.17 -9.21 9.14
N GLY A 47 7.82 -8.07 8.90
CA GLY A 47 7.45 -6.82 9.57
C GLY A 47 6.10 -6.28 9.10
N VAL A 48 5.81 -6.41 7.79
CA VAL A 48 4.48 -6.11 7.24
C VAL A 48 3.42 -6.96 7.94
N ARG A 49 3.65 -8.27 8.11
CA ARG A 49 2.73 -9.15 8.85
C ARG A 49 2.56 -8.72 10.30
N ALA A 50 3.65 -8.44 11.02
CA ALA A 50 3.62 -8.05 12.42
C ALA A 50 2.82 -6.75 12.67
N ILE A 51 2.98 -5.74 11.80
CA ILE A 51 2.19 -4.50 11.88
C ILE A 51 0.70 -4.80 11.75
N ASN A 52 0.32 -5.63 10.78
CA ASN A 52 -1.08 -5.94 10.54
C ASN A 52 -1.70 -6.83 11.62
N GLU A 53 -0.92 -7.70 12.27
CA GLU A 53 -1.38 -8.41 13.46
C GLU A 53 -1.64 -7.45 14.63
N ALA A 54 -0.81 -6.41 14.80
CA ALA A 54 -1.05 -5.38 15.80
C ALA A 54 -2.33 -4.56 15.48
N ILE A 55 -2.55 -4.18 14.21
CA ILE A 55 -3.77 -3.49 13.79
C ILE A 55 -5.02 -4.37 14.02
N SER A 56 -4.93 -5.66 13.66
CA SER A 56 -6.01 -6.63 13.87
C SER A 56 -6.34 -6.83 15.36
N ALA A 57 -5.32 -6.90 16.22
CA ALA A 57 -5.52 -6.98 17.67
C ALA A 57 -6.17 -5.71 18.25
N ALA A 58 -5.86 -4.54 17.68
CA ALA A 58 -6.49 -3.28 18.06
C ALA A 58 -7.95 -3.20 17.57
N SER A 59 -8.22 -3.64 16.34
CA SER A 59 -9.56 -3.59 15.74
C SER A 59 -10.57 -4.44 16.50
N ALA A 60 -10.15 -5.52 17.14
CA ALA A 60 -11.02 -6.35 17.99
C ALA A 60 -11.64 -5.60 19.19
N LYS A 61 -11.11 -4.42 19.57
CA LYS A 61 -11.54 -3.65 20.75
C LYS A 61 -12.38 -2.42 20.41
N ILE A 62 -12.55 -2.08 19.13
CA ILE A 62 -13.25 -0.87 18.68
C ILE A 62 -14.09 -1.16 17.43
N LYS A 63 -15.16 -0.39 17.22
CA LYS A 63 -15.97 -0.49 15.99
C LYS A 63 -15.16 0.04 14.81
N THR A 64 -14.66 -0.86 13.97
CA THR A 64 -13.85 -0.50 12.80
C THR A 64 -14.63 -0.57 11.49
N VAL A 65 -14.15 0.18 10.49
CA VAL A 65 -14.61 0.19 9.10
C VAL A 65 -13.40 0.25 8.17
N GLY A 66 -13.58 0.12 6.85
CA GLY A 66 -12.48 0.25 5.89
C GLY A 66 -11.50 -0.91 5.90
N PHE A 67 -10.23 -0.67 5.56
CA PHE A 67 -9.25 -1.75 5.32
C PHE A 67 -8.61 -2.30 6.60
N ASN A 68 -8.30 -1.43 7.56
CA ASN A 68 -7.61 -1.78 8.81
C ASN A 68 -6.29 -2.54 8.58
N GLU A 69 -5.47 -2.07 7.64
CA GLU A 69 -4.17 -2.68 7.30
C GLU A 69 -3.10 -1.62 7.00
N LEU A 70 -1.83 -2.04 6.98
CA LEU A 70 -0.72 -1.26 6.48
C LEU A 70 -0.91 -1.01 4.98
N MET A 71 -0.83 0.25 4.58
CA MET A 71 -0.85 0.69 3.19
C MET A 71 0.57 1.09 2.76
N LEU A 72 0.93 0.73 1.53
CA LEU A 72 2.21 1.11 0.91
C LEU A 72 1.95 1.84 -0.43
N PRO A 73 1.33 3.04 -0.40
CA PRO A 73 1.02 3.80 -1.60
C PRO A 73 2.29 4.44 -2.19
N LEU A 74 2.77 3.92 -3.32
CA LEU A 74 4.10 4.29 -3.83
C LEU A 74 4.23 5.79 -4.09
N ALA A 75 3.27 6.41 -4.75
CA ALA A 75 3.37 7.84 -5.06
C ALA A 75 3.14 8.77 -3.86
N GLU A 76 2.58 8.27 -2.76
CA GLU A 76 2.22 9.10 -1.59
C GLU A 76 3.27 9.02 -0.47
N ASP A 77 4.03 7.91 -0.35
CA ASP A 77 5.05 7.72 0.68
C ASP A 77 6.45 8.18 0.20
N SER A 78 7.02 9.19 0.86
CA SER A 78 8.31 9.79 0.49
C SER A 78 9.48 8.79 0.51
N LYS A 79 9.53 7.91 1.51
CA LYS A 79 10.59 6.88 1.63
C LYS A 79 10.38 5.77 0.60
N LEU A 80 9.12 5.44 0.29
CA LEU A 80 8.79 4.44 -0.72
C LEU A 80 9.16 4.93 -2.13
N LYS A 81 8.91 6.21 -2.44
CA LYS A 81 9.40 6.85 -3.67
C LYS A 81 10.92 6.78 -3.76
N ALA A 82 11.62 7.19 -2.71
CA ALA A 82 13.06 7.12 -2.66
C ALA A 82 13.57 5.69 -2.88
N ARG A 83 12.93 4.69 -2.26
CA ARG A 83 13.27 3.28 -2.43
C ARG A 83 13.03 2.78 -3.85
N ALA A 84 11.91 3.14 -4.45
CA ALA A 84 11.58 2.78 -5.82
C ALA A 84 12.59 3.37 -6.83
N SER A 85 13.07 4.59 -6.59
CA SER A 85 14.10 5.23 -7.42
C SER A 85 15.47 4.55 -7.38
N GLU A 86 15.69 3.58 -6.50
CA GLU A 86 16.94 2.79 -6.47
C GLU A 86 16.96 1.66 -7.51
N GLY A 87 15.82 1.33 -8.13
CA GLY A 87 15.71 0.38 -9.23
C GLY A 87 15.47 -1.08 -8.83
N ASP A 88 15.48 -1.41 -7.54
CA ASP A 88 15.29 -2.80 -7.06
C ASP A 88 13.82 -3.20 -6.82
N LEU A 89 12.87 -2.27 -7.00
CA LEU A 89 11.45 -2.46 -6.66
C LEU A 89 10.60 -2.66 -7.92
N THR A 90 9.72 -3.67 -7.92
CA THR A 90 8.75 -3.91 -9.00
C THR A 90 7.30 -3.83 -8.49
N ALA A 91 6.35 -3.57 -9.38
CA ALA A 91 4.94 -3.53 -9.02
C ALA A 91 4.45 -4.92 -8.59
N ARG A 92 4.97 -5.99 -9.21
CA ARG A 92 4.71 -7.37 -8.80
C ARG A 92 5.20 -7.69 -7.39
N TYR A 93 6.34 -7.15 -6.96
CA TYR A 93 6.80 -7.31 -5.58
C TYR A 93 5.82 -6.67 -4.58
N LEU A 94 5.37 -5.44 -4.87
CA LEU A 94 4.36 -4.77 -4.03
C LEU A 94 3.04 -5.55 -4.01
N ALA A 95 2.59 -6.07 -5.15
CA ALA A 95 1.41 -6.94 -5.23
C ALA A 95 1.58 -8.20 -4.37
N MET A 96 2.75 -8.83 -4.40
CA MET A 96 3.05 -10.02 -3.58
C MET A 96 2.93 -9.76 -2.08
N LEU A 97 3.27 -8.57 -1.60
CA LEU A 97 3.08 -8.19 -0.18
C LEU A 97 1.59 -8.19 0.23
N SER A 98 0.68 -8.01 -0.73
CA SER A 98 -0.75 -8.16 -0.49
C SER A 98 -1.11 -9.59 -0.09
N GLY A 99 -0.32 -10.59 -0.47
CA GLY A 99 -0.49 -11.97 -0.02
C GLY A 99 -0.25 -12.14 1.48
N VAL A 100 0.59 -11.29 2.11
CA VAL A 100 0.94 -11.45 3.52
C VAL A 100 0.16 -10.56 4.47
N CYS A 101 -0.29 -9.35 4.08
CA CYS A 101 -1.19 -8.47 4.88
C CYS A 101 -1.40 -7.02 4.34
N VAL A 102 -1.00 -6.68 3.12
CA VAL A 102 -1.27 -5.32 2.58
C VAL A 102 -2.67 -5.25 1.97
N ALA A 103 -3.31 -4.07 2.06
CA ALA A 103 -4.64 -3.79 1.51
C ALA A 103 -4.75 -4.00 -0.02
N GLY A 104 -3.61 -4.06 -0.70
CA GLY A 104 -3.51 -4.22 -2.14
C GLY A 104 -2.31 -3.48 -2.72
N LEU A 105 -2.36 -3.27 -4.04
CA LEU A 105 -1.40 -2.46 -4.77
C LEU A 105 -1.94 -1.03 -4.87
N ASP A 106 -1.21 -0.04 -4.36
CA ASP A 106 -1.74 1.33 -4.26
C ASP A 106 -0.80 2.41 -4.82
N MET A 107 -1.37 3.33 -5.61
CA MET A 107 -0.69 4.48 -6.21
C MET A 107 0.64 4.16 -6.86
N VAL A 108 0.65 3.15 -7.74
CA VAL A 108 1.88 2.68 -8.38
C VAL A 108 1.94 3.11 -9.85
N PRO A 109 2.83 4.05 -10.22
CA PRO A 109 3.11 4.36 -11.61
C PRO A 109 3.86 3.22 -12.30
N VAL A 110 3.35 2.79 -13.45
CA VAL A 110 3.90 1.69 -14.26
C VAL A 110 3.85 2.05 -15.74
N PRO A 111 4.67 1.44 -16.60
CA PRO A 111 4.50 1.56 -18.05
C PRO A 111 3.11 1.12 -18.50
N ALA A 112 2.55 1.75 -19.53
CA ALA A 112 1.22 1.45 -20.07
C ALA A 112 1.14 0.16 -20.91
N SER A 113 1.77 -0.93 -20.45
CA SER A 113 1.68 -2.26 -21.10
C SER A 113 0.38 -2.97 -20.73
N VAL A 114 -0.56 -3.04 -21.67
CA VAL A 114 -1.89 -3.68 -21.45
C VAL A 114 -1.74 -5.12 -20.94
N ASN A 115 -0.84 -5.91 -21.53
CA ASN A 115 -0.66 -7.31 -21.17
C ASN A 115 -0.08 -7.47 -19.77
N ASP A 116 0.93 -6.67 -19.41
CA ASP A 116 1.58 -6.78 -18.10
C ASP A 116 0.67 -6.25 -16.99
N VAL A 117 -0.07 -5.16 -17.25
CA VAL A 117 -1.09 -4.65 -16.34
C VAL A 117 -2.16 -5.72 -16.11
N ALA A 118 -2.72 -6.31 -17.18
CA ALA A 118 -3.71 -7.38 -17.05
C ALA A 118 -3.15 -8.59 -16.28
N GLY A 119 -1.91 -8.99 -16.55
CA GLY A 119 -1.22 -10.05 -15.80
C GLY A 119 -1.10 -9.73 -14.31
N LEU A 120 -0.75 -8.49 -13.96
CA LEU A 120 -0.66 -8.05 -12.57
C LEU A 120 -2.02 -8.05 -11.86
N PHE A 121 -3.10 -7.67 -12.55
CA PHE A 121 -4.47 -7.81 -12.02
C PHE A 121 -4.83 -9.27 -11.76
N LEU A 122 -4.42 -10.20 -12.64
CA LEU A 122 -4.63 -11.64 -12.43
C LEU A 122 -3.86 -12.18 -11.22
N ASP A 123 -2.59 -11.76 -11.03
CA ASP A 123 -1.80 -12.11 -9.85
C ASP A 123 -2.50 -11.62 -8.56
N VAL A 124 -2.94 -10.35 -8.52
CA VAL A 124 -3.67 -9.81 -7.35
C VAL A 124 -5.01 -10.50 -7.13
N ALA A 125 -5.74 -10.83 -8.20
CA ALA A 125 -6.99 -11.59 -8.10
C ALA A 125 -6.75 -12.97 -7.47
N ALA A 126 -5.67 -13.67 -7.85
CA ALA A 126 -5.29 -14.93 -7.23
C ALA A 126 -5.00 -14.77 -5.73
N TYR A 127 -4.31 -13.70 -5.32
CA TYR A 127 -4.06 -13.40 -3.90
C TYR A 127 -5.36 -13.09 -3.14
N ALA A 128 -6.29 -12.35 -3.75
CA ALA A 128 -7.58 -12.03 -3.16
C ALA A 128 -8.41 -13.31 -2.92
N LEU A 129 -8.45 -14.21 -3.92
CA LEU A 129 -9.10 -15.51 -3.82
C LEU A 129 -8.47 -16.38 -2.72
N ALA A 130 -7.13 -16.45 -2.67
CA ALA A 130 -6.42 -17.23 -1.67
C ALA A 130 -6.67 -16.71 -0.24
N LYS A 131 -6.77 -15.39 -0.05
CA LYS A 131 -7.05 -14.78 1.26
C LYS A 131 -8.54 -14.79 1.63
N GLY A 132 -9.44 -15.04 0.68
CA GLY A 132 -10.89 -14.94 0.91
C GLY A 132 -11.34 -13.50 1.22
N ARG A 133 -10.63 -12.48 0.73
CA ARG A 133 -10.97 -11.06 0.93
C ARG A 133 -10.66 -10.25 -0.32
N ALA A 134 -11.39 -9.15 -0.49
CA ALA A 134 -11.10 -8.19 -1.56
C ALA A 134 -9.74 -7.51 -1.33
N LEU A 135 -9.02 -7.26 -2.43
CA LEU A 135 -7.79 -6.47 -2.48
C LEU A 135 -7.98 -5.31 -3.46
N GLY A 136 -7.42 -4.14 -3.12
CA GLY A 136 -7.42 -2.98 -3.99
C GLY A 136 -6.29 -3.03 -5.02
N VAL A 137 -6.53 -2.49 -6.23
CA VAL A 137 -5.47 -2.24 -7.20
C VAL A 137 -5.65 -0.83 -7.76
N ARG A 138 -4.70 0.06 -7.48
CA ARG A 138 -4.61 1.41 -8.02
C ARG A 138 -3.26 1.58 -8.73
N LEU A 139 -3.25 1.24 -10.01
CA LEU A 139 -2.14 1.48 -10.92
C LEU A 139 -2.32 2.83 -11.62
N ILE A 140 -1.20 3.45 -11.98
CA ILE A 140 -1.15 4.67 -12.79
C ILE A 140 -0.34 4.33 -14.06
N PRO A 141 -0.98 3.79 -15.11
CA PRO A 141 -0.30 3.53 -16.37
C PRO A 141 0.18 4.86 -17.00
N VAL A 142 1.46 4.94 -17.35
CA VAL A 142 2.07 6.12 -17.96
C VAL A 142 2.48 5.78 -19.39
N GLU A 143 1.84 6.44 -20.35
CA GLU A 143 2.09 6.24 -21.79
C GLU A 143 3.51 6.67 -22.18
N GLY A 144 4.22 5.81 -22.89
CA GLY A 144 5.59 6.07 -23.37
C GLY A 144 6.67 6.17 -22.30
N ALA A 145 6.36 5.84 -21.04
CA ALA A 145 7.32 5.85 -19.95
C ALA A 145 8.00 4.49 -19.78
N GLU A 146 9.28 4.53 -19.44
CA GLU A 146 10.12 3.40 -19.11
C GLU A 146 10.38 3.31 -17.59
N PRO A 147 10.70 2.13 -17.06
CA PRO A 147 11.16 1.99 -15.68
C PRO A 147 12.31 2.95 -15.35
N GLY A 148 12.14 3.73 -14.28
CA GLY A 148 13.08 4.77 -13.86
C GLY A 148 12.68 6.19 -14.25
N ASP A 149 11.76 6.36 -15.21
CA ASP A 149 11.18 7.67 -15.52
C ASP A 149 10.43 8.24 -14.31
N ARG A 150 10.23 9.56 -14.31
CA ARG A 150 9.47 10.26 -13.27
C ARG A 150 8.20 10.85 -13.87
N VAL A 151 7.10 10.72 -13.15
CA VAL A 151 5.81 11.32 -13.49
C VAL A 151 5.40 12.32 -12.42
N ASP A 152 5.00 13.52 -12.82
CA ASP A 152 4.42 14.52 -11.94
C ASP A 152 2.94 14.19 -11.71
N LEU A 153 2.58 13.92 -10.45
CA LEU A 153 1.21 13.60 -10.01
C LEU A 153 0.54 14.78 -9.31
N GLY A 154 1.03 16.00 -9.55
CA GLY A 154 0.50 17.25 -9.00
C GLY A 154 0.68 17.31 -7.50
N ARG A 155 -0.42 17.21 -6.73
CA ARG A 155 -0.37 17.32 -5.25
C ARG A 155 0.46 16.24 -4.56
N PHE A 156 0.70 15.11 -5.23
CA PHE A 156 1.54 14.02 -4.71
C PHE A 156 3.01 14.15 -5.12
N GLY A 157 3.34 15.18 -5.91
CA GLY A 157 4.67 15.44 -6.46
C GLY A 157 5.11 14.38 -7.45
N ASP A 158 6.41 14.37 -7.72
CA ASP A 158 7.03 13.37 -8.61
C ASP A 158 7.03 11.98 -7.99
N ALA A 159 6.68 10.97 -8.78
CA ALA A 159 6.82 9.57 -8.44
C ALA A 159 7.58 8.80 -9.54
N PRO A 160 8.42 7.82 -9.17
CA PRO A 160 9.09 6.98 -10.16
C PRO A 160 8.11 5.99 -10.80
N VAL A 161 8.29 5.77 -12.10
CA VAL A 161 7.70 4.65 -12.84
C VAL A 161 8.54 3.41 -12.55
N ILE A 162 7.90 2.36 -12.05
CA ILE A 162 8.57 1.09 -11.72
C ILE A 162 8.20 0.00 -12.72
N PRO A 163 9.06 -1.01 -12.96
CA PRO A 163 8.70 -2.14 -13.80
C PRO A 163 7.56 -2.94 -13.16
N ILE A 164 6.74 -3.58 -14.00
CA ILE A 164 5.71 -4.52 -13.53
C ILE A 164 6.36 -5.81 -13.02
#